data_AF-A0A9Q3PQ92-F1
#
_entry.id   AF-A0A9Q3PQ92-F1
#
_cell.length_a   1.000
_cell.length_b   1.000
_cell.length_c   1.000
_cell.angle_alpha   90.00
_cell.angle_beta   90.00
_cell.angle_gamma   90.00
#
_symmetry.space_group_name_H-M   'P 1'
#
loop_
_entity.id
_entity.type
_entity.pdbx_description
1 polymer ?
#
loop_
_entity_poly.entity_id
_entity_poly.type
_entity_poly.pdbx_seq_one_letter_code
_entity_poly.pdbx_strand_id
1 'polypeptide(L)'
;MENCSTNHFILGNDYLIIYVIDLHNNKDRYFTIGDNKHPKFAFLPFERQITLNKVSPVNLELKNFTSEQLREPEISLHLTDKQENEPSSLLYDHRGAFASDKEPLGEIIGHEVDIILNIERPYPPLFRRPAYPRVPSQEKLWKLISKNF
;
A
#
# COMPACT_ATOMS: atom_id res chain seq x y z
N MET A 1 8.02 10.79 -18.68
CA MET A 1 7.24 10.30 -19.84
C MET A 1 6.25 9.30 -19.25
N GLU A 2 4.97 9.64 -19.21
CA GLU A 2 3.94 8.80 -18.59
C GLU A 2 3.55 7.67 -19.54
N ASN A 3 3.37 6.46 -19.00
CA ASN A 3 2.94 5.31 -19.79
C ASN A 3 1.45 5.48 -20.15
N CYS A 4 1.14 5.55 -21.45
CA CYS A 4 -0.23 5.65 -21.94
C CYS A 4 -0.76 4.25 -22.30
N SER A 5 -1.88 3.82 -21.71
CA SER A 5 -2.53 2.57 -22.07
C SER A 5 -3.45 2.79 -23.28
N THR A 6 -3.08 2.23 -24.43
CA THR A 6 -3.86 2.33 -25.67
C THR A 6 -4.17 0.95 -26.22
N ASN A 7 -5.42 0.71 -26.62
CA ASN A 7 -5.86 -0.57 -27.17
C ASN A 7 -5.29 -0.85 -28.56
N HIS A 8 -4.98 0.19 -29.33
CA HIS A 8 -4.42 0.11 -30.66
C HIS A 8 -3.51 1.31 -30.92
N PHE A 9 -2.42 1.07 -31.63
CA PHE A 9 -1.55 2.10 -32.19
C PHE A 9 -1.42 1.86 -33.68
N ILE A 10 -1.52 2.93 -34.46
CA ILE A 10 -1.29 2.89 -35.89
C ILE A 10 0.08 3.50 -36.11
N LEU A 11 1.00 2.72 -36.67
CA LEU A 11 2.33 3.20 -37.01
C LEU A 11 2.41 3.49 -38.50
N GLY A 12 2.91 4.68 -38.85
CA GLY A 12 3.24 5.02 -40.22
C GLY A 12 4.50 4.30 -40.70
N ASN A 13 4.64 4.18 -42.02
CA ASN A 13 5.80 3.53 -42.65
C ASN A 13 7.12 4.27 -42.39
N ASP A 14 7.04 5.60 -42.30
CA ASP A 14 8.12 6.48 -41.87
C ASP A 14 8.71 6.06 -40.52
N TYR A 15 7.85 5.79 -39.53
CA TYR A 15 8.28 5.37 -38.20
C TYR A 15 8.83 3.94 -38.17
N LEU A 16 8.30 3.03 -38.99
CA LEU A 16 8.86 1.68 -39.13
C LEU A 16 10.31 1.74 -39.63
N ILE A 17 10.60 2.63 -40.59
CA ILE A 17 11.95 2.83 -41.13
C ILE A 17 12.87 3.49 -40.11
N ILE A 18 12.42 4.56 -39.44
CA ILE A 18 13.22 5.31 -38.46
C ILE A 18 13.69 4.41 -37.31
N TYR A 19 12.81 3.54 -36.81
CA TYR A 19 13.10 2.67 -35.68
C TYR A 19 13.55 1.26 -36.06
N VAL A 20 13.68 0.97 -37.37
CA VAL A 20 14.07 -0.34 -37.90
C VAL A 20 13.18 -1.43 -37.29
N ILE A 21 11.87 -1.27 -37.43
CA ILE A 21 10.87 -2.19 -36.90
C ILE A 21 10.46 -3.16 -38.01
N ASP A 22 10.86 -4.42 -37.87
CA ASP A 22 10.51 -5.47 -38.83
C ASP A 22 9.38 -6.35 -38.30
N LEU A 23 8.27 -6.41 -39.06
CA LEU A 23 7.14 -7.27 -38.75
C LEU A 23 7.29 -8.62 -39.45
N HIS A 24 7.23 -9.70 -38.68
CA HIS A 24 7.35 -11.06 -39.17
C HIS A 24 6.02 -11.80 -39.03
N ASN A 25 5.47 -12.28 -40.15
CA ASN A 25 4.18 -12.98 -40.22
C ASN A 25 4.37 -14.46 -40.59
N ASN A 26 5.17 -15.18 -39.80
CA ASN A 26 5.37 -16.63 -39.94
C ASN A 26 4.46 -17.39 -38.95
N LYS A 27 4.70 -18.70 -38.75
CA LYS A 27 3.94 -19.56 -37.81
C LYS A 27 3.70 -18.89 -36.45
N ASP A 28 4.68 -18.13 -35.96
CA ASP A 28 4.53 -17.20 -34.84
C ASP A 28 4.67 -15.76 -35.32
N ARG A 29 3.74 -14.88 -34.93
CA ARG A 29 3.79 -13.44 -35.24
C ARG A 29 4.69 -12.75 -34.22
N TYR A 30 5.75 -12.10 -34.68
CA TYR A 30 6.65 -11.31 -33.84
C TYR A 30 7.17 -10.09 -34.59
N PHE A 31 7.72 -9.14 -33.85
CA PHE A 31 8.46 -8.02 -34.40
C PHE A 31 9.85 -7.92 -33.77
N THR A 32 10.77 -7.30 -34.49
CA THR A 32 12.10 -6.93 -33.98
C THR A 32 12.23 -5.41 -34.03
N ILE A 33 13.02 -4.83 -33.14
CA ILE A 33 13.30 -3.38 -33.12
C ILE A 33 14.81 -3.21 -33.20
N GLY A 34 15.27 -2.39 -34.14
CA GLY A 34 16.69 -2.11 -34.36
C GLY A 34 17.38 -3.17 -35.22
N ASP A 35 18.67 -2.96 -35.44
CA ASP A 35 19.50 -3.81 -36.32
C ASP A 35 19.77 -5.22 -35.75
N ASN A 36 19.51 -5.42 -34.45
CA ASN A 36 19.71 -6.69 -33.78
C ASN A 36 18.49 -7.60 -33.99
N LYS A 37 18.63 -8.64 -34.83
CA LYS A 37 17.57 -9.64 -35.09
C LYS A 37 17.33 -10.64 -33.93
N HIS A 38 18.03 -10.47 -32.81
CA HIS A 38 18.00 -11.38 -31.67
C HIS A 38 16.82 -11.16 -30.70
N PRO A 39 16.52 -9.93 -30.23
CA PRO A 39 15.32 -9.68 -29.44
C PRO A 39 14.06 -9.78 -30.32
N LYS A 40 13.35 -10.90 -30.22
CA LYS A 40 12.06 -11.12 -30.87
C LYS A 40 10.94 -10.84 -29.88
N PHE A 41 10.07 -9.89 -30.20
CA PHE A 41 8.90 -9.55 -29.40
C PHE A 41 7.67 -10.21 -30.01
N ALA A 42 7.11 -11.20 -29.32
CA ALA A 42 5.93 -11.90 -29.78
C ALA A 42 4.67 -11.05 -29.59
N PHE A 43 3.76 -11.10 -30.57
CA PHE A 43 2.41 -10.57 -30.36
C PHE A 43 1.62 -11.54 -29.48
N LEU A 44 1.17 -11.07 -28.32
CA LEU A 44 0.32 -11.87 -27.46
C LEU A 44 -1.09 -11.98 -28.07
N PRO A 45 -1.67 -13.19 -28.16
CA PRO A 45 -3.06 -13.37 -28.56
C PRO A 45 -3.99 -12.57 -27.64
N PHE A 46 -5.04 -12.00 -28.20
CA PHE A 46 -6.04 -11.19 -27.47
C PHE A 46 -6.60 -11.91 -26.23
N GLU A 47 -6.79 -13.23 -26.31
CA GLU A 47 -7.25 -14.08 -25.20
C GLU A 47 -6.30 -14.06 -23.99
N ARG A 48 -4.99 -14.00 -24.21
CA ARG A 48 -3.98 -13.89 -23.14
C ARG A 48 -3.85 -12.47 -22.59
N GLN A 49 -4.15 -11.44 -23.41
CA GLN A 49 -4.20 -10.05 -22.94
C GLN A 49 -5.33 -9.86 -21.92
N ILE A 50 -6.47 -10.52 -22.09
CA ILE A 50 -7.58 -10.47 -21.11
C ILE A 50 -7.15 -11.06 -19.77
N THR A 51 -6.36 -12.13 -19.76
CA THR A 51 -5.86 -12.74 -18.51
C THR A 51 -4.87 -11.83 -17.79
N LEU A 52 -4.01 -11.13 -18.53
CA LEU A 52 -3.06 -10.15 -17.98
C LEU A 52 -3.79 -8.86 -17.51
N ASN A 53 -4.78 -8.38 -18.25
CA ASN A 53 -5.57 -7.20 -17.90
C ASN A 53 -6.56 -7.46 -16.74
N LYS A 54 -6.90 -8.72 -16.45
CA LYS A 54 -7.63 -9.09 -15.22
C LYS A 54 -6.77 -8.93 -13.95
N VAL A 55 -5.45 -8.89 -14.10
CA VAL A 55 -4.52 -8.47 -13.04
C VAL A 55 -4.27 -6.98 -13.20
N SER A 56 -5.27 -6.16 -12.90
CA SER A 56 -5.04 -4.73 -12.71
C SER A 56 -4.00 -4.54 -11.58
N PRO A 57 -3.16 -3.50 -11.62
CA PRO A 57 -2.22 -3.21 -10.52
C PRO A 57 -2.95 -3.08 -9.17
N VAL A 58 -4.18 -2.56 -9.20
CA VAL A 58 -5.10 -2.46 -8.05
C VAL A 58 -5.35 -3.83 -7.39
N ASN A 59 -5.52 -4.90 -8.18
CA ASN A 59 -5.74 -6.25 -7.63
C ASN A 59 -4.48 -6.83 -6.98
N LEU A 60 -3.29 -6.38 -7.37
CA LEU A 60 -2.04 -6.83 -6.75
C LEU A 60 -1.82 -6.13 -5.41
N GLU A 61 -2.05 -4.82 -5.35
CA GLU A 61 -1.93 -4.04 -4.11
C GLU A 61 -2.94 -4.48 -3.06
N LEU A 62 -4.19 -4.75 -3.46
CA LEU A 62 -5.21 -5.25 -2.56
C LEU A 62 -4.82 -6.63 -2.01
N LYS A 63 -4.29 -7.53 -2.83
CA LYS A 63 -3.79 -8.83 -2.37
C LYS A 63 -2.61 -8.70 -1.39
N ASN A 64 -1.67 -7.80 -1.67
CA ASN A 64 -0.55 -7.53 -0.77
C ASN A 64 -1.06 -6.99 0.57
N PHE A 65 -1.98 -6.03 0.54
CA PHE A 65 -2.64 -5.48 1.73
C PHE A 65 -3.33 -6.57 2.56
N THR A 66 -4.12 -7.45 1.93
CA THR A 66 -4.77 -8.56 2.63
C THR A 66 -3.72 -9.50 3.25
N SER A 67 -2.63 -9.80 2.55
CA SER A 67 -1.59 -10.72 3.06
C SER A 67 -0.75 -10.14 4.21
N GLU A 68 -0.53 -8.82 4.21
CA GLU A 68 0.32 -8.14 5.19
C GLU A 68 -0.47 -7.67 6.41
N GLN A 69 -1.64 -7.05 6.20
CA GLN A 69 -2.42 -6.40 7.26
C GLN A 69 -3.58 -7.26 7.76
N LEU A 70 -4.11 -8.15 6.92
CA LEU A 70 -5.23 -9.04 7.27
C LEU A 70 -4.75 -10.50 7.31
N ARG A 71 -3.57 -10.74 7.91
CA ARG A 71 -2.95 -12.07 7.99
C ARG A 71 -3.66 -13.02 8.97
N GLU A 72 -4.26 -12.46 10.02
CA GLU A 72 -4.94 -13.23 11.09
C GLU A 72 -6.40 -12.77 11.30
N PRO A 73 -7.25 -12.73 10.27
CA PRO A 73 -8.63 -12.32 10.48
C PRO A 73 -9.41 -13.55 10.95
N GLU A 74 -10.03 -13.47 12.11
CA GLU A 74 -10.98 -14.49 12.59
C GLU A 74 -12.28 -14.38 11.79
N ILE A 75 -12.26 -14.85 10.54
CA ILE A 75 -13.39 -14.87 9.63
C ILE A 75 -14.12 -16.20 9.77
N SER A 76 -15.45 -16.17 9.81
CA SER A 76 -16.25 -17.39 9.91
C SER A 76 -16.14 -18.25 8.65
N LEU A 77 -16.01 -19.57 8.81
CA LEU A 77 -15.89 -20.53 7.70
C LEU A 77 -17.16 -20.67 6.83
N HIS A 78 -18.27 -20.04 7.23
CA HIS A 78 -19.57 -20.11 6.54
C HIS A 78 -19.82 -18.93 5.60
N LEU A 79 -18.83 -18.07 5.37
CA LEU A 79 -18.97 -16.92 4.48
C LEU A 79 -18.83 -17.34 3.02
N THR A 80 -19.58 -16.66 2.15
CA THR A 80 -19.43 -16.78 0.69
C THR A 80 -18.25 -15.93 0.23
N ASP A 81 -17.54 -16.34 -0.83
CA ASP A 81 -16.42 -15.58 -1.41
C ASP A 81 -16.72 -14.09 -1.60
N LYS A 82 -17.97 -13.74 -1.98
CA LYS A 82 -18.38 -12.34 -2.13
C LYS A 82 -18.34 -11.55 -0.81
N GLN A 83 -18.80 -12.18 0.27
CA GLN A 83 -18.88 -11.57 1.60
C GLN A 83 -17.52 -11.45 2.27
N GLU A 84 -16.54 -12.25 1.84
CA GLU A 84 -15.14 -12.14 2.31
C GLU A 84 -14.38 -11.04 1.56
N ASN A 85 -14.63 -10.93 0.25
CA ASN A 85 -13.94 -9.95 -0.59
C ASN A 85 -14.45 -8.51 -0.40
N GLU A 86 -15.74 -8.32 -0.14
CA GLU A 86 -16.36 -7.01 0.08
C GLU A 86 -15.74 -6.20 1.25
N PRO A 87 -15.59 -6.76 2.48
CA PRO A 87 -14.94 -6.05 3.58
C PRO A 87 -13.45 -5.80 3.29
N SER A 88 -12.77 -6.74 2.62
CA SER A 88 -11.38 -6.57 2.22
C SER A 88 -11.19 -5.37 1.27
N SER A 89 -12.11 -5.18 0.30
CA SER A 89 -12.09 -4.00 -0.57
C SER A 89 -12.41 -2.72 0.19
N LEU A 90 -13.41 -2.73 1.08
CA LEU A 90 -13.80 -1.56 1.86
C LEU A 90 -12.66 -1.08 2.78
N LEU A 91 -11.96 -2.02 3.43
CA LEU A 91 -10.82 -1.71 4.28
C LEU A 91 -9.65 -1.15 3.49
N TYR A 92 -9.40 -1.68 2.29
CA TYR A 92 -8.36 -1.16 1.40
C TYR A 92 -8.67 0.26 0.93
N ASP A 93 -9.93 0.56 0.58
CA ASP A 93 -10.36 1.91 0.17
C ASP A 93 -10.15 2.95 1.27
N HIS A 94 -10.34 2.54 2.53
CA HIS A 94 -10.19 3.39 3.70
C HIS A 94 -8.89 3.18 4.48
N ARG A 95 -7.88 2.49 3.89
CA ARG A 95 -6.64 2.11 4.59
C ARG A 95 -5.89 3.28 5.25
N GLY A 96 -5.93 4.47 4.63
CA GLY A 96 -5.29 5.69 5.16
C GLY A 96 -5.98 6.31 6.38
N ALA A 97 -7.15 5.82 6.77
CA ALA A 97 -7.82 6.22 8.01
C ALA A 97 -7.33 5.43 9.25
N PHE A 98 -6.56 4.35 9.03
CA PHE A 98 -6.06 3.48 10.10
C PHE A 98 -4.57 3.75 10.37
N ALA A 99 -4.17 3.64 11.64
CA ALA A 99 -2.75 3.60 11.99
C ALA A 99 -2.15 2.25 11.56
N SER A 100 -0.94 2.29 11.02
CA SER A 100 -0.08 1.11 10.87
C SER A 100 1.18 1.30 11.71
N ASP A 101 1.93 0.22 11.96
CA ASP A 101 3.22 0.27 12.65
C ASP A 101 4.23 1.20 11.95
N LYS A 102 4.08 1.36 10.63
CA LYS A 102 4.91 2.25 9.81
C LYS A 102 4.36 3.68 9.70
N GLU A 103 3.05 3.84 9.89
CA GLU A 103 2.31 5.10 9.68
C GLU A 103 1.38 5.34 10.87
N PRO A 104 1.91 5.88 11.99
CA PRO A 104 1.11 6.13 13.17
C PRO A 104 0.10 7.27 12.95
N LEU A 105 -1.05 7.17 13.62
CA LEU A 105 -2.07 8.21 13.59
C LEU A 105 -1.49 9.54 14.11
N GLY A 106 -1.64 10.61 13.33
CA GLY A 106 -1.29 11.97 13.75
C GLY A 106 0.07 12.49 13.28
N GLU A 107 0.77 11.76 12.39
CA GLU A 107 1.94 12.27 11.68
C GLU A 107 1.53 13.28 10.60
N ILE A 108 1.02 14.44 11.04
CA ILE A 108 0.64 15.54 10.16
C ILE A 108 1.92 16.25 9.75
N ILE A 109 2.28 16.14 8.48
CA ILE A 109 3.45 16.80 7.88
C ILE A 109 3.40 18.30 8.25
N GLY A 110 4.48 18.80 8.87
CA GLY A 110 4.60 20.20 9.29
C GLY A 110 4.04 20.54 10.69
N HIS A 111 3.52 19.56 11.43
CA HIS A 111 3.17 19.70 12.86
C HIS A 111 4.21 19.08 13.79
N GLU A 112 5.44 18.92 13.30
CA GLU A 112 6.57 18.46 14.10
C GLU A 112 6.87 19.48 15.20
N VAL A 113 7.07 18.99 16.43
CA VAL A 113 7.38 19.85 17.58
C VAL A 113 8.87 19.76 17.88
N ASP A 114 9.60 20.81 17.54
CA ASP A 114 10.99 20.98 17.93
C ASP A 114 11.10 21.46 19.38
N ILE A 115 11.31 20.51 20.30
CA ILE A 115 11.55 20.82 21.72
C ILE A 115 13.03 21.13 21.92
N ILE A 116 13.38 22.41 21.93
CA ILE A 116 14.73 22.88 22.26
C ILE A 116 14.80 23.16 23.78
N LEU A 117 15.63 22.37 24.49
CA LEU A 117 15.92 22.61 25.90
C LEU A 117 16.95 23.73 26.03
N ASN A 118 16.48 24.96 26.20
CA ASN A 118 17.37 26.09 26.48
C ASN A 118 17.99 25.94 27.89
N ILE A 119 19.31 25.81 27.95
CA ILE A 119 20.11 25.85 29.19
C ILE A 119 20.53 27.28 29.57
N GLU A 120 19.99 28.28 28.90
CA GLU A 120 20.29 29.69 29.18
C GLU A 120 19.72 30.12 30.53
N ARG A 121 20.55 30.83 31.29
CA ARG A 121 20.12 31.43 32.56
C ARG A 121 19.19 32.63 32.27
N PRO A 122 18.23 32.92 33.16
CA PRO A 122 17.96 32.25 34.43
C PRO A 122 17.11 31.00 34.22
N TYR A 123 17.56 29.86 34.76
CA TYR A 123 16.77 28.64 34.74
C TYR A 123 15.42 28.91 35.41
N PRO A 124 14.29 28.50 34.80
CA PRO A 124 13.04 28.43 35.56
C PRO A 124 13.29 27.54 36.78
N PRO A 125 12.80 27.92 37.97
CA PRO A 125 12.94 27.08 39.16
C PRO A 125 12.43 25.70 38.81
N LEU A 126 13.25 24.67 39.07
CA LEU A 126 12.87 23.28 38.88
C LEU A 126 11.56 23.03 39.62
N PHE A 127 10.43 23.07 38.91
CA PHE A 127 9.15 22.60 39.40
C PHE A 127 9.19 21.06 39.41
N ARG A 128 10.10 20.50 40.21
CA ARG A 128 10.01 19.11 40.64
C ARG A 128 8.94 19.03 41.71
N ARG A 129 7.68 19.17 41.30
CA ARG A 129 6.62 18.55 42.08
C ARG A 129 6.92 17.04 42.05
N PRO A 130 6.92 16.33 43.20
CA PRO A 130 6.94 14.87 43.14
C PRO A 130 5.83 14.43 42.19
N ALA A 131 6.06 13.38 41.40
CA ALA A 131 5.02 12.81 40.57
C ALA A 131 3.77 12.64 41.46
N TYR A 132 2.62 13.13 40.98
CA TYR A 132 1.38 12.94 41.72
C TYR A 132 1.27 11.46 42.09
N PRO A 133 0.95 11.13 43.35
CA PRO A 133 0.88 9.75 43.77
C PRO A 133 -0.05 9.00 42.82
N ARG A 134 0.49 7.95 42.19
CA ARG A 134 -0.25 7.17 41.21
C ARG A 134 -1.51 6.64 41.88
N VAL A 135 -2.67 6.97 41.33
CA VAL A 135 -3.94 6.38 41.78
C VAL A 135 -3.78 4.85 41.72
N PRO A 136 -4.14 4.09 42.76
CA PRO A 136 -4.00 2.64 42.72
C PRO A 136 -4.82 2.09 41.54
N SER A 137 -4.39 0.97 40.94
CA SER A 137 -5.26 0.31 39.95
C SER A 137 -6.61 0.00 40.59
N GLN A 138 -7.68 -0.06 39.78
CA GLN A 138 -9.02 -0.34 40.28
C GLN A 138 -9.04 -1.54 41.23
N GLU A 139 -8.33 -2.63 40.91
CA GLU A 139 -8.22 -3.81 41.78
C GLU A 139 -7.65 -3.51 43.17
N LYS A 140 -6.66 -2.62 43.28
CA LYS A 140 -6.09 -2.19 44.56
C LYS A 140 -7.04 -1.27 45.32
N LEU A 141 -7.79 -0.42 44.62
CA LEU A 141 -8.83 0.40 45.22
C LEU A 141 -9.97 -0.46 45.78
N TRP A 142 -10.45 -1.45 45.03
CA TRP A 142 -11.49 -2.38 45.48
C TRP A 142 -11.05 -3.17 46.72
N LYS A 143 -9.81 -3.66 46.76
CA LYS A 143 -9.24 -4.35 47.93
C LYS A 143 -9.08 -3.46 49.16
N LEU A 144 -8.88 -2.15 48.98
CA LEU A 144 -8.80 -1.18 50.08
C LEU A 144 -10.19 -0.84 50.62
N ILE A 145 -11.18 -0.69 49.75
CA ILE A 145 -12.57 -0.44 50.12
C ILE A 145 -13.15 -1.67 50.84
N SER A 146 -12.90 -2.88 50.33
CA SER A 146 -13.38 -4.13 50.92
C SER A 146 -12.70 -4.51 52.25
N LYS A 147 -11.66 -3.79 52.67
CA LYS A 147 -10.99 -3.99 53.98
C LYS A 147 -11.53 -3.07 55.07
N ASN A 148 -12.29 -2.05 54.69
CA ASN A 148 -12.87 -1.05 55.59
C ASN A 148 -14.38 -1.25 55.83
N PHE A 149 -14.93 -2.36 55.32
CA PHE A 149 -16.26 -2.92 55.62
C PHE A 149 -16.05 -4.36 56.10
#